data_AF-A0A2N1N4N5-F1
#
_entry.id   AF-A0A2N1N4N5-F1
#
_cell.length_a   1.000
_cell.length_b   1.000
_cell.length_c   1.000
_cell.angle_alpha   90.00
_cell.angle_beta   90.00
_cell.angle_gamma   90.00
#
_symmetry.space_group_name_H-M   'P 1'
#
loop_
_entity.id
_entity.type
_entity.pdbx_description
1 polymer ?
#
loop_
_entity_poly.entity_id
_entity_poly.type
_entity_poly.pdbx_seq_one_letter_code
_entity_poly.pdbx_strand_id
1 'polypeptide(L)'
;MVFDEALETFGVKFIKQNVTGNVIDQENLKRQVKASQSEYERIELFLNEYLHNNTSTNHERSTNLRKDEMWSLVKKLLIAFDTKDFNHYNQTHDLFHTSYPKEIHADGIRRLKECYKQGLHYNQPGSSDEPPKKRVRRIPSKEAVEILAPMVAHSLPPTKEEVQRYLAALEGISSSSDIWDAARLTQYYKNRHKKAK
;
A
#
# COMPACT_ATOMS: atom_id res chain seq x y z
N MET A 1 18.41 -10.12 21.50
CA MET A 1 17.78 -9.96 22.83
C MET A 1 16.61 -10.93 23.03
N VAL A 2 15.61 -11.00 22.13
CA VAL A 2 14.45 -11.91 22.28
C VAL A 2 14.80 -13.41 22.17
N PHE A 3 15.81 -13.76 21.38
CA PHE A 3 16.19 -15.17 21.16
C PHE A 3 16.94 -15.77 22.36
N ASP A 4 17.85 -15.00 22.95
CA ASP A 4 18.62 -15.41 24.13
C ASP A 4 17.68 -15.59 25.35
N GLU A 5 16.70 -14.69 25.50
CA GLU A 5 15.68 -14.77 26.57
C GLU A 5 14.78 -16.00 26.43
N ALA A 6 14.42 -16.38 25.19
CA ALA A 6 13.69 -17.62 24.93
C ALA A 6 14.55 -18.86 25.22
N LEU A 7 15.83 -18.85 24.82
CA LEU A 7 16.74 -19.97 25.06
C LEU A 7 16.99 -20.18 26.56
N GLU A 8 17.15 -19.08 27.29
CA GLU A 8 17.33 -19.10 28.74
C GLU A 8 16.06 -19.59 29.44
N THR A 9 14.88 -19.10 29.04
CA THR A 9 13.62 -19.48 29.69
C THR A 9 13.22 -20.93 29.40
N PHE A 10 13.28 -21.38 28.15
CA PHE A 10 12.85 -22.72 27.78
C PHE A 10 13.95 -23.78 28.02
N GLY A 11 15.22 -23.43 27.78
CA GLY A 11 16.35 -24.33 28.01
C GLY A 11 16.59 -24.62 29.49
N VAL A 12 16.62 -23.58 30.34
CA VAL A 12 16.82 -23.75 31.79
C VAL A 12 15.64 -24.49 32.42
N LYS A 13 14.41 -24.22 31.96
CA LYS A 13 13.22 -24.94 32.43
C LYS A 13 13.26 -26.43 32.08
N PHE A 14 13.70 -26.77 30.87
CA PHE A 14 13.86 -28.16 30.45
C PHE A 14 14.92 -28.89 31.28
N ILE A 15 16.08 -28.28 31.50
CA ILE A 15 17.16 -28.87 32.32
C ILE A 15 16.69 -29.06 33.77
N LYS A 16 16.04 -28.05 34.36
CA LYS A 16 15.49 -28.16 35.73
C LYS A 16 14.46 -29.28 35.85
N GLN A 17 13.56 -29.45 34.87
CA GLN A 17 12.56 -30.52 34.89
C GLN A 17 13.19 -31.92 34.84
N ASN A 18 14.28 -32.10 34.08
CA ASN A 18 14.98 -33.37 33.99
C ASN A 18 15.84 -33.68 35.23
N VAL A 19 16.49 -32.68 35.84
CA VAL A 19 17.33 -32.86 37.04
C VAL A 19 16.49 -33.06 38.31
N THR A 20 15.32 -32.42 38.40
CA THR A 20 14.45 -32.49 39.60
C THR A 20 13.61 -33.77 39.65
N GLY A 21 13.80 -34.70 38.71
CA GLY A 21 13.13 -36.01 38.74
C GLY A 21 11.61 -35.91 38.63
N ASN A 22 11.09 -35.00 37.80
CA ASN A 22 9.71 -35.14 37.35
C ASN A 22 9.63 -36.42 36.51
N VAL A 23 9.13 -37.50 37.10
CA VAL A 23 8.81 -38.74 36.42
C VAL A 23 8.02 -38.34 35.18
N ILE A 24 8.60 -38.59 34.01
CA ILE A 24 7.94 -38.36 32.73
C ILE A 24 6.65 -39.17 32.78
N ASP A 25 5.53 -38.48 33.00
CA ASP A 25 4.22 -39.09 32.98
C ASP A 25 4.03 -39.70 31.58
N GLN A 26 3.76 -41.00 31.54
CA GLN A 26 3.66 -41.76 30.30
C GLN A 26 2.61 -41.14 29.36
N GLU A 27 1.54 -40.57 29.91
CA GLU A 27 0.51 -39.85 29.15
C GLU A 27 1.02 -38.52 28.58
N ASN A 28 1.87 -37.82 29.32
CA ASN A 28 2.52 -36.60 28.83
C ASN A 28 3.55 -36.90 27.73
N LEU A 29 4.36 -37.95 27.90
CA LEU A 29 5.31 -38.39 26.87
C LEU A 29 4.59 -38.77 25.59
N LYS A 30 3.51 -39.55 25.69
CA LYS A 30 2.70 -39.95 24.54
C LYS A 30 2.10 -38.74 23.82
N ARG A 31 1.64 -37.73 24.56
CA ARG A 31 1.16 -36.46 23.99
C ARG A 31 2.27 -35.70 23.27
N GLN A 32 3.46 -35.60 23.85
CA GLN A 32 4.60 -34.92 23.23
C GLN A 32 5.07 -35.64 21.97
N VAL A 33 5.19 -36.98 22.00
CA VAL A 33 5.54 -37.78 20.82
C VAL A 33 4.53 -37.57 19.69
N LYS A 34 3.23 -37.58 20.01
CA LYS A 34 2.17 -37.34 19.01
C LYS A 34 2.22 -35.92 18.45
N ALA A 35 2.51 -34.92 19.29
CA ALA A 35 2.71 -33.54 18.84
C ALA A 35 3.91 -33.42 17.90
N SER A 36 5.05 -34.04 18.25
CA SER A 36 6.25 -34.05 17.40
C SER A 36 6.03 -34.78 16.07
N GLN A 37 5.29 -35.89 16.06
CA GLN A 37 4.92 -36.60 14.83
C GLN A 37 4.02 -35.73 13.93
N SER A 38 3.03 -35.05 14.51
CA SER A 38 2.15 -34.15 13.76
C SER A 38 2.90 -32.95 13.18
N GLU A 39 3.86 -32.38 13.92
CA GLU A 39 4.73 -31.31 13.40
C GLU A 39 5.66 -31.84 12.30
N TYR A 40 6.18 -33.06 12.43
CA TYR A 40 6.96 -33.70 11.37
C TYR A 40 6.15 -33.86 10.08
N GLU A 41 4.94 -34.41 10.15
CA GLU A 41 4.04 -34.55 8.98
C GLU A 41 3.71 -33.18 8.35
N ARG A 42 3.53 -32.15 9.18
CA ARG A 42 3.27 -30.79 8.72
C ARG A 42 4.47 -30.17 8.01
N ILE A 43 5.67 -30.37 8.54
CA ILE A 43 6.92 -29.92 7.91
C ILE A 43 7.19 -30.72 6.63
N GLU A 44 6.93 -32.02 6.64
CA GLU A 44 7.07 -32.87 5.46
C GLU A 44 6.10 -32.44 4.35
N LEU A 45 4.83 -32.17 4.67
CA LEU A 45 3.86 -31.60 3.73
C LEU A 45 4.34 -30.24 3.19
N PHE A 46 4.83 -29.36 4.07
CA PHE A 46 5.35 -28.05 3.67
C PHE A 46 6.58 -28.15 2.77
N LEU A 47 7.52 -29.05 3.08
CA LEU A 47 8.71 -29.30 2.27
C LEU A 47 8.32 -29.94 0.94
N ASN A 48 7.35 -30.84 0.93
CA ASN A 48 6.80 -31.40 -0.30
C ASN A 48 6.10 -30.31 -1.13
N GLU A 49 5.32 -29.42 -0.54
CA GLU A 49 4.73 -28.30 -1.28
C GLU A 49 5.79 -27.33 -1.84
N TYR A 50 6.83 -27.05 -1.05
CA TYR A 50 7.90 -26.11 -1.42
C TYR A 50 8.86 -26.69 -2.47
N LEU A 51 9.25 -27.96 -2.33
CA LEU A 51 10.18 -28.64 -3.22
C LEU A 51 9.47 -29.26 -4.43
N HIS A 52 8.23 -29.71 -4.29
CA HIS A 52 7.41 -30.23 -5.37
C HIS A 52 6.71 -29.06 -6.08
N ASN A 53 7.51 -28.17 -6.67
CA ASN A 53 7.09 -27.30 -7.75
C ASN A 53 6.85 -28.13 -9.01
N ASN A 54 5.73 -28.87 -8.98
CA ASN A 54 5.03 -29.48 -10.10
C ASN A 54 5.79 -30.56 -10.86
N THR A 55 5.06 -31.60 -11.25
CA THR A 55 5.17 -32.26 -12.57
C THR A 55 6.30 -31.69 -13.46
N SER A 56 7.41 -32.44 -13.55
CA SER A 56 8.69 -32.11 -14.18
C SER A 56 8.66 -31.85 -15.70
N THR A 57 7.64 -31.20 -16.24
CA THR A 57 7.55 -30.83 -17.66
C THR A 57 7.01 -29.43 -17.89
N ASN A 58 6.10 -28.94 -17.04
CA ASN A 58 5.48 -27.62 -17.23
C ASN A 58 6.31 -26.47 -16.62
N HIS A 59 6.99 -26.69 -15.49
CA HIS A 59 7.83 -25.65 -14.87
C HIS A 59 9.07 -25.34 -15.70
N GLU A 60 9.75 -26.36 -16.24
CA GLU A 60 10.92 -26.17 -17.11
C GLU A 60 10.54 -25.47 -18.42
N ARG A 61 9.39 -25.86 -19.02
CA ARG A 61 8.85 -25.17 -20.20
C ARG A 61 8.44 -23.73 -19.90
N SER A 62 7.79 -23.48 -18.77
CA SER A 62 7.36 -22.13 -18.34
C SER A 62 8.54 -21.22 -18.00
N THR A 63 9.57 -21.74 -17.33
CA THR A 63 10.79 -20.99 -17.03
C THR A 63 11.60 -20.67 -18.29
N ASN A 64 11.66 -21.58 -19.27
CA ASN A 64 12.29 -21.33 -20.56
C ASN A 64 11.51 -20.29 -21.38
N LEU A 65 10.18 -20.41 -21.47
CA LEU A 65 9.30 -19.41 -22.11
C LEU A 65 9.50 -18.01 -21.52
N ARG A 66 9.52 -17.90 -20.18
CA ARG A 66 9.73 -16.61 -19.50
C ARG A 66 11.13 -16.04 -19.74
N LYS A 67 12.16 -16.88 -19.76
CA LYS A 67 13.53 -16.46 -20.12
C LYS A 67 13.58 -15.95 -21.55
N ASP A 68 12.95 -16.63 -22.49
CA ASP A 68 12.91 -16.24 -23.89
C ASP A 68 12.14 -14.93 -24.11
N GLU A 69 11.01 -14.74 -23.44
CA GLU A 69 10.26 -13.48 -23.42
C GLU A 69 11.09 -12.33 -22.84
N MET A 70 11.79 -12.58 -21.73
CA MET A 70 12.68 -11.61 -21.11
C MET A 70 13.85 -11.25 -22.03
N TRP A 71 14.49 -12.23 -22.67
CA TRP A 71 15.58 -11.98 -23.62
C TRP A 71 15.09 -11.25 -24.87
N SER A 72 13.89 -11.55 -25.35
CA SER A 72 13.23 -10.81 -26.43
C SER A 72 13.01 -9.34 -26.05
N LEU A 73 12.55 -9.07 -24.82
CA LEU A 73 12.39 -7.72 -24.29
C LEU A 73 13.73 -6.97 -24.21
N VAL A 74 14.78 -7.60 -23.68
CA VAL A 74 16.13 -7.01 -23.58
C VAL A 74 16.67 -6.63 -24.95
N LYS A 75 16.49 -7.49 -25.96
CA LYS A 75 16.91 -7.19 -27.34
C LYS A 75 16.16 -6.00 -27.91
N LYS A 76 14.84 -5.93 -27.70
CA LYS A 76 14.03 -4.78 -28.12
C LYS A 76 14.54 -3.49 -27.45
N LEU A 77 14.79 -3.51 -26.14
CA LEU A 77 15.31 -2.36 -25.40
C LEU A 77 16.69 -1.90 -25.92
N LEU A 78 17.61 -2.83 -26.17
CA LEU A 78 18.93 -2.50 -26.72
C LEU A 78 18.82 -1.79 -28.07
N ILE A 79 18.00 -2.34 -28.99
CA ILE A 79 17.76 -1.72 -30.30
C ILE A 79 17.18 -0.31 -30.11
N ALA A 80 16.22 -0.14 -29.19
CA ALA A 80 15.61 1.16 -28.96
C ALA A 80 16.59 2.22 -28.44
N PHE A 81 17.53 1.83 -27.58
CA PHE A 81 18.55 2.74 -27.06
C PHE A 81 19.65 3.06 -28.08
N ASP A 82 19.96 2.12 -28.98
CA ASP A 82 20.95 2.32 -30.04
C ASP A 82 20.41 3.04 -31.28
N THR A 83 19.08 3.09 -31.46
CA THR A 83 18.47 3.83 -32.58
C THR A 83 18.63 5.35 -32.41
N LYS A 84 19.27 5.99 -33.39
CA LYS A 84 19.43 7.45 -33.46
C LYS A 84 18.11 8.20 -33.66
N ASP A 85 17.10 7.54 -34.21
CA ASP A 85 15.76 8.11 -34.46
C ASP A 85 14.70 7.38 -33.62
N PHE A 86 14.53 7.87 -32.39
CA PHE A 86 13.59 7.35 -31.40
C PHE A 86 12.13 7.33 -31.90
N ASN A 87 11.75 8.28 -32.77
CA ASN A 87 10.37 8.41 -33.25
C ASN A 87 10.02 7.30 -34.25
N HIS A 88 10.96 6.88 -35.11
CA HIS A 88 10.74 5.80 -36.06
C HIS A 88 10.63 4.43 -35.36
N TYR A 89 11.46 4.20 -34.33
CA TYR A 89 11.41 2.97 -33.54
C TYR A 89 10.08 2.84 -32.79
N ASN A 90 9.61 3.92 -32.16
CA ASN A 90 8.37 3.91 -31.37
C ASN A 90 7.10 3.76 -32.23
N GLN A 91 7.13 4.14 -33.52
CA GLN A 91 6.01 3.94 -34.45
C GLN A 91 5.90 2.49 -34.95
N THR A 92 7.00 1.74 -34.93
CA THR A 92 7.08 0.38 -35.46
C THR A 92 7.06 -0.69 -34.37
N HIS A 93 7.29 -0.32 -33.11
CA HIS A 93 7.41 -1.24 -31.98
C HIS A 93 6.53 -0.81 -30.80
N ASP A 94 5.72 -1.73 -30.30
CA ASP A 94 4.83 -1.54 -29.14
C ASP A 94 5.56 -1.46 -27.78
N LEU A 95 6.88 -1.24 -27.79
CA LEU A 95 7.71 -1.32 -26.59
C LEU A 95 7.45 -0.15 -25.62
N PHE A 96 7.20 1.03 -26.18
CA PHE A 96 6.94 2.26 -25.44
C PHE A 96 5.63 2.91 -25.86
N HIS A 97 4.56 2.14 -26.09
CA HIS A 97 3.22 2.71 -26.17
C HIS A 97 2.85 3.31 -24.81
N THR A 98 3.34 4.51 -24.57
CA THR A 98 2.70 5.47 -23.71
C THR A 98 1.42 5.84 -24.44
N SER A 99 0.32 5.14 -24.14
CA SER A 99 -1.01 5.73 -24.26
C SER A 99 -0.86 7.17 -23.77
N TYR A 100 -1.05 8.18 -24.65
CA TYR A 100 -0.77 9.58 -24.36
C TYR A 100 -0.98 9.86 -22.88
N PRO A 101 0.08 9.97 -22.06
CA PRO A 101 -0.11 9.98 -20.63
C PRO A 101 -0.93 11.23 -20.35
N LYS A 102 -2.10 11.08 -19.73
CA LYS A 102 -2.97 12.23 -19.40
C LYS A 102 -2.22 13.33 -18.65
N GLU A 103 -1.09 12.98 -18.05
CA GLU A 103 -0.28 13.79 -17.15
C GLU A 103 1.07 14.23 -17.75
N ILE A 104 1.60 13.54 -18.77
CA ILE A 104 2.85 13.93 -19.48
C ILE A 104 2.48 14.64 -20.79
N HIS A 105 1.87 15.80 -20.63
CA HIS A 105 1.65 16.77 -21.70
C HIS A 105 2.55 18.00 -21.47
N ALA A 106 2.66 18.90 -22.46
CA ALA A 106 3.56 20.05 -22.39
C ALA A 106 3.42 20.87 -21.09
N ASP A 107 2.19 21.09 -20.62
CA ASP A 107 1.94 21.76 -19.33
C ASP A 107 2.33 20.91 -18.12
N GLY A 108 2.23 19.58 -18.19
CA GLY A 108 2.75 18.67 -17.16
C GLY A 108 4.28 18.78 -17.03
N ILE A 109 4.98 18.79 -18.17
CA ILE A 109 6.45 18.96 -18.22
C ILE A 109 6.84 20.36 -17.71
N ARG A 110 6.11 21.41 -18.09
CA ARG A 110 6.33 22.77 -17.59
C ARG A 110 6.20 22.83 -16.07
N ARG A 111 5.13 22.24 -15.51
CA ARG A 111 4.91 22.15 -14.06
C ARG A 111 6.02 21.39 -13.36
N LEU A 112 6.49 20.28 -13.92
CA LEU A 112 7.58 19.49 -13.36
C LEU A 112 8.88 20.29 -13.28
N LYS A 113 9.24 21.00 -14.36
CA LYS A 113 10.42 21.89 -14.40
C LYS A 113 10.32 23.00 -13.36
N GLU A 114 9.14 23.59 -13.19
CA GLU A 114 8.92 24.64 -12.21
C GLU A 114 9.03 24.12 -10.77
N CYS A 115 8.44 22.96 -10.46
CA CYS A 115 8.58 22.30 -9.17
C CYS A 115 10.05 22.00 -8.84
N TYR A 116 10.85 21.58 -9.82
CA TYR A 116 12.28 21.32 -9.62
C TYR A 116 13.05 22.61 -9.27
N LYS A 117 12.77 23.72 -9.96
CA LYS A 117 13.37 25.04 -9.64
C LYS A 117 12.98 25.50 -8.23
N GLN A 118 11.72 25.34 -7.86
CA GLN A 118 11.24 25.64 -6.51
C GLN A 118 11.97 24.78 -5.47
N GLY A 119 12.11 23.47 -5.74
CA GLY A 119 12.87 22.55 -4.89
C GLY A 119 14.34 22.94 -4.72
N LEU A 120 14.99 23.46 -5.75
CA LEU A 120 16.36 23.98 -5.64
C LEU A 120 16.45 25.20 -4.73
N HIS A 121 15.49 26.14 -4.82
CA HIS A 121 15.43 27.28 -3.90
C HIS A 121 15.32 26.83 -2.44
N TYR A 122 14.46 25.85 -2.12
CA TYR A 122 14.29 25.37 -0.74
C TYR A 122 15.51 24.65 -0.14
N ASN A 123 16.39 24.10 -0.99
CA ASN A 123 17.58 23.38 -0.55
C ASN A 123 18.85 24.27 -0.52
N GLN A 124 18.73 25.54 -0.89
CA GLN A 124 19.81 26.51 -0.68
C GLN A 124 19.79 27.00 0.78
N PRO A 125 20.90 26.89 1.52
CA PRO A 125 20.99 27.38 2.88
C PRO A 125 20.95 28.92 2.85
N GLY A 126 19.77 29.50 3.08
CA GLY A 126 19.61 30.96 3.19
C GLY A 126 18.33 31.57 2.61
N SER A 127 17.40 30.82 2.00
CA SER A 127 16.15 31.40 1.50
C SER A 127 14.90 30.96 2.29
N SER A 128 14.44 31.88 3.15
CA SER A 128 13.14 31.96 3.83
C SER A 128 12.86 30.96 4.96
N ASP A 129 12.74 31.51 6.19
CA ASP A 129 12.44 30.81 7.45
C ASP A 129 11.03 30.21 7.55
N GLU A 130 10.17 30.35 6.54
CA GLU A 130 8.85 29.70 6.56
C GLU A 130 8.88 28.37 5.80
N PRO A 131 8.73 27.22 6.50
CA PRO A 131 8.56 25.95 5.84
C PRO A 131 7.32 25.99 4.94
N PRO A 132 7.32 25.28 3.78
CA PRO A 132 6.16 25.20 2.92
C PRO A 132 4.95 24.78 3.75
N LYS A 133 3.91 25.62 3.77
CA LYS A 133 2.68 25.39 4.55
C LYS A 133 2.13 24.02 4.17
N LYS A 134 2.45 23.00 4.97
CA LYS A 134 1.88 21.66 4.82
C LYS A 134 0.37 21.86 4.85
N ARG A 135 -0.33 21.37 3.82
CA ARG A 135 -1.79 21.40 3.80
C ARG A 135 -2.27 20.70 5.07
N VAL A 136 -2.80 21.47 6.01
CA VAL A 136 -3.39 20.93 7.23
C VAL A 136 -4.60 20.12 6.80
N ARG A 137 -4.56 18.81 7.05
CA ARG A 137 -5.73 17.95 6.82
C ARG A 137 -6.83 18.42 7.76
N ARG A 138 -7.88 19.03 7.21
CA ARG A 138 -9.08 19.37 7.96
C ARG A 138 -9.91 18.10 8.12
N ILE A 139 -9.97 17.59 9.34
CA ILE A 139 -10.75 16.39 9.68
C ILE A 139 -12.08 16.88 10.27
N PRO A 140 -13.23 16.52 9.68
CA PRO A 140 -14.54 16.77 10.29
C PRO A 140 -14.61 16.24 11.72
N SER A 141 -15.17 17.03 12.63
CA SER A 141 -15.54 16.54 13.97
C SER A 141 -16.57 15.41 13.89
N LYS A 142 -16.64 14.55 14.92
CA LYS A 142 -17.61 13.45 14.98
C LYS A 142 -19.06 13.96 14.89
N GLU A 143 -19.35 15.06 15.59
CA GLU A 143 -20.66 15.71 15.58
C GLU A 143 -21.02 16.25 14.19
N ALA A 144 -20.07 16.90 13.50
CA ALA A 144 -20.28 17.35 12.12
C ALA A 144 -20.56 16.19 11.16
N VAL A 145 -19.92 15.03 11.35
CA VAL A 145 -20.19 13.83 10.54
C VAL A 145 -21.59 13.30 10.77
N GLU A 146 -22.08 13.32 12.01
CA GLU A 146 -23.45 12.88 12.35
C GLU A 146 -24.50 13.81 11.75
N ILE A 147 -24.31 15.13 11.84
CA ILE A 147 -25.21 16.13 11.22
C ILE A 147 -25.28 15.96 9.69
N LEU A 148 -24.14 15.65 9.05
CA LEU A 148 -24.06 15.48 7.60
C LEU A 148 -24.43 14.06 7.12
N ALA A 149 -24.70 13.11 8.02
CA ALA A 149 -25.03 11.74 7.64
C ALA A 149 -26.30 11.65 6.77
N PRO A 150 -27.41 12.35 7.06
CA PRO A 150 -28.59 12.34 6.20
C PRO A 150 -28.29 12.86 4.79
N MET A 151 -27.50 13.93 4.68
CA MET A 151 -27.07 14.51 3.39
C MET A 151 -26.33 13.50 2.51
N VAL A 152 -25.48 12.66 3.12
CA VAL A 152 -24.70 11.64 2.43
C VAL A 152 -25.53 10.39 2.10
N ALA A 153 -26.59 10.13 2.86
CA ALA A 153 -27.47 8.99 2.60
C ALA A 153 -28.30 9.19 1.33
N HIS A 154 -28.60 10.44 0.97
CA HIS A 154 -29.34 10.77 -0.25
C HIS A 154 -28.46 10.62 -1.50
N SER A 155 -29.02 10.04 -2.57
CA SER A 155 -28.30 9.82 -3.84
C SER A 155 -28.19 11.08 -4.72
N LEU A 156 -28.96 12.12 -4.39
CA LEU A 156 -28.97 13.39 -5.11
C LEU A 156 -28.12 14.43 -4.38
N PRO A 157 -27.41 15.30 -5.12
CA PRO A 157 -26.64 16.38 -4.50
C PRO A 157 -27.58 17.32 -3.73
N PRO A 158 -27.13 17.87 -2.58
CA PRO A 158 -27.97 18.73 -1.76
C PRO A 158 -28.36 20.01 -2.52
N THR A 159 -29.61 20.45 -2.37
CA THR A 159 -30.07 21.73 -2.92
C THR A 159 -29.48 22.91 -2.15
N LYS A 160 -29.58 24.13 -2.70
CA LYS A 160 -29.03 25.33 -2.03
C LYS A 160 -29.65 25.55 -0.65
N GLU A 161 -30.94 25.24 -0.53
CA GLU A 161 -31.72 25.37 0.70
C GLU A 161 -31.27 24.32 1.74
N GLU A 162 -31.00 23.09 1.30
CA GLU A 162 -30.46 22.05 2.16
C GLU A 162 -29.06 22.38 2.64
N VAL A 163 -28.19 22.88 1.76
CA VAL A 163 -26.84 23.34 2.12
C VAL A 163 -26.91 24.42 3.21
N GLN A 164 -27.82 25.39 3.10
CA GLN A 164 -27.99 26.43 4.11
C GLN A 164 -28.46 25.87 5.46
N ARG A 165 -29.39 24.90 5.46
CA ARG A 165 -29.84 24.23 6.69
C ARG A 165 -28.70 23.49 7.39
N TYR A 166 -27.88 22.76 6.63
CA TYR A 166 -26.74 22.04 7.20
C TYR A 166 -25.66 23.01 7.72
N LEU A 167 -25.40 24.12 7.03
CA LEU A 167 -24.46 25.14 7.53
C LEU A 167 -24.95 25.75 8.85
N ALA A 168 -26.23 26.09 8.96
CA ALA A 168 -26.81 26.60 10.21
C ALA A 168 -26.72 25.58 11.36
N ALA A 169 -26.94 24.29 11.08
CA ALA A 169 -26.79 23.23 12.08
C ALA A 169 -25.33 23.03 12.52
N LEU A 170 -24.36 23.25 11.62
CA LEU A 170 -22.93 23.12 11.90
C LEU A 170 -22.36 24.33 12.66
N GLU A 171 -22.91 25.53 12.45
CA GLU A 171 -22.51 26.73 13.20
C GLU A 171 -22.70 26.58 14.70
N GLY A 172 -23.70 25.80 15.14
CA GLY A 172 -23.99 25.57 16.56
C GLY A 172 -23.00 24.65 17.30
N ILE A 173 -22.17 23.89 16.58
CA ILE A 173 -21.25 22.89 17.14
C ILE A 173 -19.78 23.07 16.71
N SER A 174 -19.53 23.95 15.73
CA SER A 174 -18.19 24.10 15.16
C SER A 174 -17.25 24.81 16.13
N SER A 175 -16.25 24.09 16.63
CA SER A 175 -15.06 24.71 17.23
C SER A 175 -14.37 25.62 16.20
N SER A 176 -13.64 26.64 16.64
CA SER A 176 -12.95 27.62 15.75
C SER A 176 -12.02 27.00 14.70
N SER A 177 -11.64 25.72 14.86
CA SER A 177 -10.83 24.92 13.94
C SER A 177 -11.62 24.16 12.85
N ASP A 178 -12.94 23.98 12.99
CA ASP A 178 -13.78 23.19 12.07
C ASP A 178 -14.82 24.04 11.32
N ILE A 179 -14.35 25.08 10.62
CA ILE A 179 -15.22 26.01 9.88
C ILE A 179 -15.77 25.34 8.61
N TRP A 180 -17.09 25.34 8.46
CA TRP A 180 -17.79 24.79 7.30
C TRP A 180 -18.26 25.89 6.34
N ASP A 181 -18.00 25.71 5.05
CA ASP A 181 -18.53 26.55 3.98
C ASP A 181 -19.26 25.69 2.93
N ALA A 182 -20.04 26.33 2.06
CA ALA A 182 -20.83 25.63 1.05
C ALA A 182 -19.98 24.79 0.08
N ALA A 183 -18.75 25.23 -0.21
CA ALA A 183 -17.83 24.52 -1.10
C ALA A 183 -17.29 23.25 -0.45
N ARG A 184 -16.89 23.33 0.82
CA ARG A 184 -16.42 22.22 1.66
C ARG A 184 -17.51 21.17 1.83
N LEU A 185 -18.74 21.59 2.07
CA LEU A 185 -19.90 20.71 2.23
C LEU A 185 -20.24 19.98 0.92
N THR A 186 -20.24 20.70 -0.20
CA THR A 186 -20.38 20.10 -1.54
C THR A 186 -19.27 19.11 -1.87
N GLN A 187 -18.02 19.44 -1.51
CA GLN A 187 -16.86 18.57 -1.71
C GLN A 187 -16.93 17.31 -0.83
N TYR A 188 -17.42 17.45 0.41
CA TYR A 188 -17.63 16.35 1.33
C TYR A 188 -18.63 15.32 0.77
N TYR A 189 -19.78 15.79 0.28
CA TYR A 189 -20.76 14.96 -0.44
C TYR A 189 -20.09 14.21 -1.62
N LYS A 190 -19.44 14.94 -2.54
CA LYS A 190 -18.78 14.35 -3.72
C LYS A 190 -17.75 13.28 -3.35
N ASN A 191 -16.93 13.53 -2.33
CA ASN A 191 -15.90 12.58 -1.90
C ASN A 191 -16.50 11.29 -1.34
N ARG A 192 -17.65 11.38 -0.65
CA ARG A 192 -18.28 10.23 0.00
C ARG A 192 -19.01 9.34 -1.01
N HIS A 193 -19.66 9.91 -2.03
CA HIS A 193 -20.26 9.14 -3.12
C HIS A 193 -19.24 8.60 -4.13
N LYS A 194 -18.05 9.20 -4.24
CA LYS A 194 -16.94 8.61 -5.02
C LYS A 194 -16.36 7.33 -4.40
N LYS A 195 -16.40 7.19 -3.08
CA LYS A 195 -15.94 5.98 -2.36
C LYS A 195 -16.95 4.83 -2.35
N ALA A 196 -18.18 5.07 -2.80
CA ALA A 196 -19.27 4.10 -2.80
C ALA A 196 -19.43 3.36 -4.15
N LYS A 197 -18.56 3.63 -5.12
CA LYS A 197 -18.38 2.86 -6.37
C LYS A 197 -17.10 2.06 -6.29
#